data_AF-A0A2J6J1B9-F1
#
_entry.id   AF-A0A2J6J1B9-F1
#
_cell.length_a   1.000
_cell.length_b   1.000
_cell.length_c   1.000
_cell.angle_alpha   90.00
_cell.angle_beta   90.00
_cell.angle_gamma   90.00
#
_symmetry.space_group_name_H-M   'P 1'
#
loop_
_entity.id
_entity.type
_entity.pdbx_description
1 polymer ?
#
loop_
_entity_poly.entity_id
_entity_poly.type
_entity_poly.pdbx_seq_one_letter_code
_entity_poly.pdbx_strand_id
1 'polypeptide(L)'
;MGWFIVVLLLAGAFFYAYHVLTQMEREIRAEIGDDESASEPVKEEMSPPSKSEGQIEADDPSEMILKVIRENPGISQTDLYPYLEGFEKKSIQKLLLNYDRSGKVLRERSGSTYTLTLNG
;
A
#
# COMPACT_ATOMS: atom_id res chain seq x y z
N MET A 1 -39.78 0.55 -10.83
CA MET A 1 -38.95 1.47 -11.65
C MET A 1 -37.71 1.98 -10.93
N GLY A 2 -37.65 2.25 -9.61
CA GLY A 2 -36.42 2.82 -8.98
C GLY A 2 -35.14 1.96 -8.92
N TRP A 3 -35.18 0.68 -9.27
CA TRP A 3 -34.02 -0.23 -9.13
C TRP A 3 -32.85 0.11 -10.07
N PHE A 4 -33.11 0.67 -11.27
CA PHE A 4 -32.05 1.07 -12.20
C PHE A 4 -31.19 2.23 -11.66
N ILE A 5 -31.77 3.07 -10.78
CA ILE A 5 -31.04 4.18 -10.13
C ILE A 5 -30.01 3.60 -9.16
N VAL A 6 -30.38 2.55 -8.41
CA VAL A 6 -29.47 1.85 -7.50
C VAL A 6 -28.35 1.17 -8.28
N VAL A 7 -28.67 0.52 -9.40
CA VAL A 7 -27.66 -0.09 -10.28
C VAL A 7 -26.72 0.94 -10.88
N LEU A 8 -27.22 2.12 -11.29
CA LEU A 8 -26.39 3.21 -11.78
C LEU A 8 -25.46 3.77 -10.70
N LEU A 9 -25.93 3.91 -9.46
CA LEU A 9 -25.10 4.36 -8.34
C LEU A 9 -24.00 3.35 -8.01
N LEU A 10 -24.32 2.05 -8.00
CA LEU A 10 -23.34 0.98 -7.79
C LEU A 10 -22.30 0.94 -8.91
N ALA A 11 -22.73 1.06 -10.17
CA ALA A 11 -21.82 1.10 -11.31
C ALA A 11 -20.91 2.34 -11.27
N GLY A 12 -21.46 3.51 -10.91
CA GLY A 12 -20.68 4.75 -10.74
C GLY A 12 -19.66 4.65 -9.61
N ALA A 13 -20.04 4.11 -8.45
CA ALA A 13 -19.13 3.89 -7.33
C ALA A 13 -18.02 2.89 -7.67
N PHE A 14 -18.37 1.79 -8.35
CA PHE A 14 -17.40 0.80 -8.81
C PHE A 14 -16.42 1.39 -9.83
N PHE A 15 -16.91 2.17 -10.79
CA PHE A 15 -16.08 2.85 -11.78
C PHE A 15 -15.15 3.87 -11.14
N TYR A 16 -15.65 4.66 -10.19
CA TYR A 16 -14.84 5.61 -9.43
C TYR A 16 -13.72 4.90 -8.64
N ALA A 17 -14.06 3.84 -7.91
CA ALA A 17 -13.08 3.03 -7.20
C ALA A 17 -12.02 2.45 -8.15
N TYR A 18 -12.43 1.90 -9.29
CA TYR A 18 -11.53 1.36 -10.31
C TYR A 18 -10.57 2.43 -10.87
N HIS A 19 -11.09 3.63 -11.14
CA HIS A 19 -10.27 4.74 -11.63
C HIS A 19 -9.26 5.24 -10.59
N VAL A 20 -9.65 5.29 -9.32
CA VAL A 20 -8.74 5.64 -8.22
C VAL A 20 -7.64 4.59 -8.06
N LEU A 21 -7.98 3.29 -8.14
CA LEU A 21 -7.01 2.19 -8.04
C LEU A 21 -5.96 2.22 -9.16
N THR A 22 -6.37 2.59 -10.38
CA THR A 22 -5.45 2.68 -11.54
C THR A 22 -4.57 3.93 -11.51
N GLN A 23 -5.03 5.03 -10.91
CA GLN A 23 -4.17 6.19 -10.65
C GLN A 23 -3.08 5.87 -9.61
N MET A 24 -3.45 5.14 -8.55
CA MET A 24 -2.49 4.68 -7.53
C MET A 24 -1.38 3.82 -8.13
N GLU A 25 -1.68 2.92 -9.07
CA GLU A 25 -0.67 2.10 -9.75
C GLU A 25 0.37 2.93 -10.52
N ARG A 26 -0.05 4.07 -11.07
CA ARG A 26 0.82 4.96 -11.84
C ARG A 26 1.76 5.77 -10.94
N GLU A 27 1.25 6.25 -9.81
CA GLU A 27 2.04 6.97 -8.80
C GLU A 27 3.08 6.03 -8.15
N ILE A 28 2.68 4.80 -7.81
CA ILE A 28 3.59 3.78 -7.27
C ILE A 28 4.72 3.47 -8.26
N ARG A 29 4.42 3.34 -9.56
CA ARG A 29 5.45 3.11 -10.58
C ARG A 29 6.44 4.27 -10.71
N ALA A 30 5.97 5.50 -10.50
CA ALA A 30 6.82 6.68 -10.52
C ALA A 30 7.73 6.75 -9.28
N GLU A 31 7.20 6.43 -8.09
CA GLU A 31 7.98 6.41 -6.84
C GLU A 31 9.01 5.26 -6.81
N ILE A 32 8.62 4.04 -7.22
CA ILE A 32 9.54 2.88 -7.24
C ILE A 32 10.63 3.04 -8.30
N GLY A 33 10.30 3.61 -9.47
CA GLY A 33 11.26 3.78 -10.57
C GLY A 33 12.42 4.73 -10.22
N ASP A 34 12.20 5.69 -9.33
CA ASP A 34 13.23 6.62 -8.86
C ASP A 34 14.11 6.03 -7.74
N ASP A 35 13.55 5.21 -6.84
CA ASP A 35 14.32 4.57 -5.75
C ASP A 35 15.22 3.41 -6.25
N GLU A 36 14.86 2.75 -7.36
CA GLU A 36 15.65 1.65 -7.94
C GLU A 36 16.91 2.15 -8.69
N SER A 37 17.03 3.46 -8.96
CA SER A 37 18.21 4.04 -9.64
C SER A 37 19.43 4.25 -8.74
N ALA A 38 19.33 4.00 -7.44
CA ALA A 38 20.41 4.22 -6.47
C ALA A 38 20.97 2.94 -5.81
N SER A 39 20.57 1.74 -6.27
CA SER A 39 21.12 0.48 -5.74
C SER A 39 21.68 -0.41 -6.86
N GLU A 40 22.93 -0.82 -6.66
CA GLU A 40 23.77 -1.60 -7.58
C GLU A 40 23.12 -2.92 -8.05
N PRO A 41 23.52 -3.44 -9.23
CA PRO A 41 22.90 -4.63 -9.83
C PRO A 41 23.38 -5.90 -9.12
N VAL A 42 22.58 -6.44 -8.21
CA VAL A 42 22.74 -7.83 -7.74
C VAL A 42 22.07 -8.76 -8.74
N LYS A 43 22.93 -9.43 -9.48
CA LYS A 43 22.68 -10.44 -10.51
C LYS A 43 22.16 -11.75 -9.90
N GLU A 44 21.19 -12.36 -10.58
CA GLU A 44 20.73 -13.77 -10.51
C GLU A 44 20.04 -14.18 -9.18
N GLU A 45 18.92 -14.91 -9.15
CA GLU A 45 18.54 -16.03 -10.02
C GLU A 45 17.01 -16.27 -9.90
N MET A 46 16.40 -16.66 -11.02
CA MET A 46 14.97 -17.03 -11.12
C MET A 46 14.61 -18.21 -10.20
N SER A 47 13.43 -18.15 -9.59
CA SER A 47 12.62 -19.36 -9.35
C SER A 47 11.10 -19.03 -9.37
N PRO A 48 10.25 -19.93 -9.91
CA PRO A 48 8.84 -19.65 -10.20
C PRO A 48 7.95 -19.65 -8.96
N PRO A 49 6.74 -19.03 -9.01
CA PRO A 49 5.89 -18.82 -7.85
C PRO A 49 5.29 -20.15 -7.38
N SER A 50 5.78 -20.66 -6.25
CA SER A 50 5.13 -21.73 -5.52
C SER A 50 3.88 -21.16 -4.85
N LYS A 51 2.75 -21.52 -5.44
CA LYS A 51 1.41 -21.34 -4.91
C LYS A 51 1.28 -22.16 -3.62
N SER A 52 1.59 -21.55 -2.48
CA SER A 52 1.32 -22.14 -1.17
C SER A 52 0.10 -21.45 -0.59
N GLU A 53 -1.06 -22.04 -0.82
CA GLU A 53 -2.26 -21.85 0.00
C GLU A 53 -1.94 -22.34 1.41
N GLY A 54 -1.43 -21.43 2.24
CA GLY A 54 -1.09 -21.64 3.64
C GLY A 54 -1.95 -20.73 4.49
N GLN A 55 -2.95 -21.33 5.11
CA GLN A 55 -3.88 -20.76 6.06
C GLN A 55 -3.11 -20.17 7.27
N ILE A 56 -2.96 -18.85 7.31
CA ILE A 56 -2.62 -18.09 8.51
C ILE A 56 -3.75 -17.08 8.66
N GLU A 57 -4.30 -16.99 9.86
CA GLU A 57 -5.31 -16.01 10.25
C GLU A 57 -4.98 -14.66 9.62
N ALA A 58 -5.88 -14.16 8.77
CA ALA A 58 -5.67 -12.97 7.98
C ALA A 58 -5.65 -11.76 8.91
N ASP A 59 -4.52 -11.49 9.56
CA ASP A 59 -4.16 -10.15 9.98
C ASP A 59 -4.11 -9.34 8.69
N ASP A 60 -5.21 -8.62 8.42
CA ASP A 60 -5.32 -7.74 7.28
C ASP A 60 -4.09 -6.82 7.30
N PRO A 61 -3.28 -6.75 6.22
CA PRO A 61 -2.08 -5.91 6.18
C PRO A 61 -2.37 -4.47 6.60
N SER A 62 -3.60 -4.02 6.33
CA SER A 62 -4.22 -2.79 6.81
C SER A 62 -4.10 -2.61 8.33
N GLU A 63 -4.54 -3.60 9.11
CA GLU A 63 -4.54 -3.56 10.57
C GLU A 63 -3.12 -3.65 11.13
N MET A 64 -2.28 -4.49 10.52
CA MET A 64 -0.89 -4.64 10.92
C MET A 64 -0.10 -3.34 10.71
N ILE A 65 -0.28 -2.65 9.58
CA ILE A 65 0.32 -1.33 9.32
C ILE A 65 -0.09 -0.33 10.41
N LEU A 66 -1.38 -0.21 10.69
CA LEU A 66 -1.89 0.74 11.69
C LEU A 66 -1.38 0.42 13.09
N LYS A 67 -1.26 -0.88 13.43
CA LYS A 67 -0.70 -1.34 14.70
C LYS A 67 0.78 -0.95 14.83
N VAL A 68 1.59 -1.20 13.80
CA VAL A 68 3.03 -0.87 13.82
C VAL A 68 3.26 0.65 13.92
N ILE A 69 2.49 1.45 13.17
CA ILE A 69 2.56 2.93 13.26
C ILE A 69 2.12 3.43 14.65
N ARG A 70 1.14 2.76 15.28
CA ARG A 70 0.69 3.08 16.64
C ARG A 70 1.77 2.78 17.67
N GLU A 71 2.44 1.65 17.53
CA GLU A 71 3.53 1.23 18.43
C GLU A 71 4.79 2.07 18.21
N ASN A 72 5.01 2.56 16.99
CA ASN A 72 6.19 3.33 16.58
C ASN A 72 5.78 4.60 15.80
N PRO A 73 5.25 5.65 16.48
CA PRO A 73 4.88 6.88 15.81
C PRO A 73 6.12 7.58 15.23
N GLY A 74 6.05 7.96 13.96
CA GLY A 74 7.19 8.56 13.24
C GLY A 74 8.14 7.53 12.64
N ILE A 75 7.79 6.24 12.62
CA ILE A 75 8.54 5.21 11.92
C ILE A 75 8.72 5.58 10.43
N SER A 76 9.90 5.31 9.89
CA SER A 76 10.13 5.51 8.46
C SER A 76 9.45 4.41 7.64
N GLN A 77 9.03 4.73 6.43
CA GLN A 77 8.40 3.77 5.52
C GLN A 77 9.36 2.61 5.19
N THR A 78 10.67 2.87 5.14
CA THR A 78 11.69 1.84 4.94
C THR A 78 11.76 0.89 6.13
N ASP A 79 11.69 1.43 7.34
CA ASP A 79 11.72 0.66 8.59
C ASP A 79 10.40 -0.06 8.87
N LEU A 80 9.31 0.27 8.17
CA LEU A 80 8.03 -0.43 8.26
C LEU A 80 8.08 -1.80 7.57
N TYR A 81 8.81 -1.93 6.46
CA TYR A 81 8.81 -3.15 5.64
C TYR A 81 9.22 -4.43 6.39
N PRO A 82 10.23 -4.43 7.29
CA PRO A 82 10.58 -5.59 8.09
C PRO A 82 9.45 -6.09 9.02
N TYR A 83 8.56 -5.20 9.49
CA TYR A 83 7.44 -5.61 10.35
C TYR A 83 6.30 -6.27 9.55
N LEU A 84 6.32 -6.13 8.23
CA LEU A 84 5.30 -6.63 7.31
C LEU A 84 5.88 -7.73 6.40
N GLU A 85 6.86 -8.48 6.91
CA GLU A 85 7.43 -9.64 6.23
C GLU A 85 6.32 -10.62 5.83
N GLY A 86 6.20 -10.89 4.53
CA GLY A 86 5.13 -11.71 3.96
C GLY A 86 4.13 -10.94 3.08
N PHE A 87 4.12 -9.61 3.14
CA PHE A 87 3.28 -8.78 2.27
C PHE A 87 4.07 -8.15 1.12
N GLU A 88 3.41 -8.00 -0.04
CA GLU A 88 4.02 -7.35 -1.20
C GLU A 88 4.23 -5.85 -0.95
N LYS A 89 5.45 -5.35 -1.16
CA LYS A 89 5.81 -3.92 -0.96
C LYS A 89 4.86 -2.96 -1.67
N LYS A 90 4.43 -3.29 -2.90
CA LYS A 90 3.47 -2.50 -3.67
C LYS A 90 2.10 -2.41 -2.99
N SER A 91 1.64 -3.50 -2.41
CA SER A 91 0.38 -3.55 -1.67
C SER A 91 0.44 -2.71 -0.40
N ILE A 92 1.57 -2.75 0.33
CA ILE A 92 1.81 -1.88 1.49
C ILE A 92 1.84 -0.40 1.09
N GLN A 93 2.57 -0.04 0.04
CA GLN A 93 2.60 1.34 -0.47
C GLN A 93 1.21 1.84 -0.87
N LYS A 94 0.42 1.00 -1.54
CA LYS A 94 -0.97 1.32 -1.91
C LYS A 94 -1.85 1.57 -0.69
N LEU A 95 -1.70 0.75 0.36
CA LEU A 95 -2.42 0.92 1.62
C LEU A 95 -2.00 2.22 2.34
N LEU A 96 -0.70 2.50 2.43
CA LEU A 96 -0.19 3.73 3.04
C LEU A 96 -0.68 4.99 2.31
N LEU A 97 -0.66 4.99 0.97
CA LEU A 97 -1.19 6.09 0.17
C LEU A 97 -2.71 6.27 0.37
N ASN A 98 -3.45 5.17 0.46
CA ASN A 98 -4.88 5.22 0.76
C ASN A 98 -5.12 5.82 2.16
N TYR A 99 -4.34 5.41 3.16
CA TYR A 99 -4.47 5.94 4.51
C TYR A 99 -4.13 7.41 4.62
N ASP A 100 -3.11 7.87 3.91
CA ASP A 100 -2.77 9.29 3.78
C ASP A 100 -3.94 10.09 3.19
N ARG A 101 -4.50 9.64 2.05
CA ARG A 101 -5.65 10.29 1.41
C ARG A 101 -6.92 10.25 2.26
N SER A 102 -7.11 9.19 3.04
CA SER A 102 -8.25 9.05 3.95
C SER A 102 -8.07 9.83 5.26
N GLY A 103 -6.89 10.41 5.49
CA GLY A 103 -6.56 11.16 6.70
C GLY A 103 -6.34 10.29 7.95
N LYS A 104 -6.11 8.98 7.79
CA LYS A 104 -5.85 8.03 8.90
C LYS A 104 -4.38 7.98 9.30
N VAL A 105 -3.50 8.10 8.32
CA VAL A 105 -2.05 8.17 8.50
C VAL A 105 -1.62 9.47 7.85
N LEU A 106 -0.54 10.08 8.35
CA LEU A 106 0.09 11.23 7.73
C LEU A 106 1.47 10.79 7.24
N ARG A 107 1.70 10.96 5.94
CA ARG A 107 3.01 10.71 5.31
C ARG A 107 3.75 12.05 5.19
N GLU A 108 4.78 12.23 6.00
CA GLU A 108 5.66 13.40 5.91
C GLU A 108 6.98 13.01 5.23
N ARG A 109 7.40 13.77 4.22
CA ARG A 109 8.66 13.47 3.52
C ARG A 109 9.86 13.87 4.41
N SER A 110 10.68 12.89 4.74
CA SER A 110 11.92 13.06 5.52
C SER A 110 13.11 12.59 4.69
N GLY A 111 13.70 13.51 3.92
CA GLY A 111 14.79 13.20 2.99
C GLY A 111 14.34 12.34 1.81
N SER A 112 14.90 11.12 1.71
CA SER A 112 14.58 10.12 0.68
C SER A 112 13.49 9.12 1.10
N THR A 113 12.95 9.25 2.32
CA THR A 113 11.90 8.36 2.82
C THR A 113 10.72 9.16 3.36
N TYR A 114 9.66 8.47 3.75
CA TYR A 114 8.48 9.06 4.37
C TYR A 114 8.40 8.60 5.82
N THR A 115 8.21 9.53 6.74
CA THR A 115 7.85 9.24 8.14
C THR A 115 6.35 9.12 8.27
N LEU A 116 5.90 8.09 8.99
CA LEU A 116 4.50 7.72 9.14
C LEU A 116 4.03 8.03 10.55
N THR A 117 2.98 8.84 10.66
CA THR A 117 2.31 9.13 11.94
C THR A 117 0.82 8.83 11.83
N LEU A 118 0.19 8.44 12.93
CA LEU A 118 -1.26 8.32 12.97
C LEU A 118 -1.87 9.71 13.06
N ASN A 119 -2.82 9.99 12.17
CA ASN A 119 -3.62 11.20 12.21
C ASN A 119 -4.94 10.82 12.88
N GLY A 120 -5.07 11.21 14.15
CA GLY A 120 -6.20 10.90 15.03
C GLY A 120 -7.25 11.99 15.01
#